data_AF-A0A7S3FDJ4-F1
#
_entry.id   AF-A0A7S3FDJ4-F1
#
_cell.length_a   1.000
_cell.length_b   1.000
_cell.length_c   1.000
_cell.angle_alpha   90.00
_cell.angle_beta   90.00
_cell.angle_gamma   90.00
#
_symmetry.space_group_name_H-M   'P 1'
#
loop_
_entity.id
_entity.type
_entity.pdbx_description
1 polymer ?
#
loop_
_entity_poly.entity_id
_entity_poly.type
_entity_poly.pdbx_seq_one_letter_code
_entity_poly.pdbx_strand_id
1 'polypeptide(L)'
;IMAVTYPMRTGASKNRLLLLLRFDTRAFLACAALFTLMSLVSVHAEVGGSWATACLALAYKMGVSGDFWLEWQTQITFAVVKLVFMLSSLPFFVFTIGGLSTLFTHTDATAYTRAGRVVNVDPNGLSSYLAWLKQDVLGVYGKFAKELSDPSRFPPRAMHKLRWALKDGEDCLVSAWGRPATAVRVTRAKKVEIDQVLSKVVTKEAASPELYAFCFPDRVIVEEYKRRIIEERVTAQPATIEAQQQVSTTI
;
A
#
# COMPACT_ATOMS: atom_id res chain seq x y z
N ILE A 1 18.18 0.49 -25.95
CA ILE A 1 17.62 1.36 -24.87
C ILE A 1 16.09 1.46 -24.97
N MET A 2 15.48 1.78 -26.12
CA MET A 2 14.00 1.87 -26.25
C MET A 2 13.22 0.57 -25.94
N ALA A 3 13.77 -0.61 -26.29
CA ALA A 3 13.12 -1.91 -26.03
C ALA A 3 13.02 -2.27 -24.54
N VAL A 4 13.89 -1.70 -23.69
CA VAL A 4 13.88 -1.91 -22.23
C VAL A 4 12.94 -0.91 -21.55
N THR A 5 12.76 0.28 -22.11
CA THR A 5 11.95 1.35 -21.52
C THR A 5 10.46 1.28 -21.87
N TYR A 6 10.08 0.64 -22.98
CA TYR A 6 8.68 0.55 -23.39
C TYR A 6 7.77 -0.24 -22.42
N PRO A 7 8.18 -1.41 -21.87
CA PRO A 7 7.40 -2.09 -20.85
C PRO A 7 7.39 -1.39 -19.48
N MET A 8 8.16 -0.31 -19.29
CA MET A 8 8.20 0.47 -18.05
C MET A 8 7.15 1.61 -17.99
N ARG A 9 6.45 1.91 -19.09
CA ARG A 9 5.54 3.06 -19.21
C ARG A 9 4.04 2.72 -19.15
N THR A 10 3.63 1.46 -19.21
CA THR A 10 2.21 1.07 -19.24
C THR A 10 1.70 0.73 -17.85
N GLY A 11 0.53 1.23 -17.45
CA GLY A 11 -0.03 1.11 -16.09
C GLY A 11 -0.28 -0.32 -15.55
N ALA A 12 -0.01 -1.38 -16.32
CA ALA A 12 0.05 -2.76 -15.85
C ALA A 12 1.44 -3.16 -15.29
N SER A 13 2.47 -2.34 -15.53
CA SER A 13 3.85 -2.49 -15.03
C SER A 13 4.09 -1.85 -13.66
N LYS A 14 3.02 -1.53 -12.92
CA LYS A 14 3.07 -0.68 -11.71
C LYS A 14 3.86 -1.26 -10.54
N ASN A 15 4.20 -2.54 -10.57
CA ASN A 15 5.08 -3.15 -9.58
C ASN A 15 6.43 -3.48 -10.22
N ARG A 16 7.28 -2.45 -10.36
CA ARG A 16 8.61 -2.54 -10.99
C ARG A 16 9.46 -3.64 -10.36
N LEU A 17 9.33 -3.84 -9.04
CA LEU A 17 9.94 -4.94 -8.30
C LEU A 17 9.49 -6.32 -8.81
N LEU A 18 8.19 -6.52 -9.03
CA LEU A 18 7.67 -7.79 -9.57
C LEU A 18 8.16 -8.06 -10.99
N LEU A 19 8.27 -7.01 -11.81
CA LEU A 19 8.79 -7.12 -13.18
C LEU A 19 10.26 -7.51 -13.18
N LEU A 20 11.05 -6.90 -12.30
CA LEU A 20 12.46 -7.24 -12.09
C LEU A 20 12.60 -8.67 -11.56
N LEU A 21 11.81 -9.07 -10.57
CA LEU A 21 11.85 -10.43 -10.02
C LEU A 21 11.46 -11.49 -11.07
N ARG A 22 10.48 -11.19 -11.93
CA ARG A 22 10.13 -12.04 -13.09
C ARG A 22 11.27 -12.12 -14.11
N PHE A 23 11.95 -11.01 -14.36
CA PHE A 23 13.11 -10.98 -15.25
C PHE A 23 14.25 -11.82 -14.69
N ASP A 24 14.58 -11.66 -13.41
CA ASP A 24 15.61 -12.45 -12.71
C ASP A 24 15.29 -13.95 -12.74
N THR A 25 14.04 -14.31 -12.42
CA THR A 25 13.57 -15.70 -12.49
C THR A 25 13.71 -16.27 -13.91
N ARG A 26 13.38 -15.50 -14.94
CA ARG A 26 13.53 -15.93 -16.34
C ARG A 26 14.99 -16.07 -16.75
N ALA A 27 15.84 -15.14 -16.32
CA ALA A 27 17.28 -15.20 -16.58
C ALA A 27 17.92 -16.41 -15.90
N PHE A 28 17.52 -16.71 -14.65
CA PHE A 28 17.91 -17.91 -13.94
C PHE A 28 17.48 -19.17 -14.68
N LEU A 29 16.20 -19.28 -15.07
CA LEU A 29 15.68 -20.43 -15.81
C LEU A 29 16.38 -20.62 -17.15
N ALA A 30 16.66 -19.54 -17.88
CA ALA A 30 17.40 -19.60 -19.14
C ALA A 30 18.85 -20.08 -18.95
N CYS A 31 19.53 -19.61 -17.90
CA CYS A 31 20.88 -20.04 -17.55
C CYS A 31 20.92 -21.51 -17.10
N ALA A 32 19.94 -21.94 -16.30
CA ALA A 32 19.78 -23.33 -15.90
C ALA A 32 19.53 -24.25 -17.11
N ALA A 33 18.64 -23.84 -18.02
CA ALA A 33 18.38 -24.58 -19.25
C ALA A 33 19.63 -24.67 -20.15
N LEU A 34 20.38 -23.58 -20.29
CA LEU A 34 21.65 -23.57 -21.03
C LEU A 34 22.67 -24.51 -20.41
N PHE A 35 22.82 -24.48 -19.08
CA PHE A 35 23.71 -25.40 -18.35
C PHE A 35 23.32 -26.86 -18.61
N THR A 36 22.05 -27.20 -18.42
CA THR A 36 21.54 -28.56 -18.67
C THR A 36 21.76 -28.99 -20.13
N LEU A 37 21.53 -28.10 -21.10
CA LEU A 37 21.74 -28.40 -22.51
C LEU A 37 23.22 -28.66 -22.82
N MET A 38 24.13 -27.83 -22.32
CA MET A 38 25.57 -28.00 -22.54
C MET A 38 26.10 -29.28 -21.87
N SER A 39 25.64 -29.59 -20.67
CA SER A 39 25.95 -30.86 -19.99
C SER A 39 25.39 -32.05 -20.76
N LEU A 40 24.17 -31.95 -21.30
CA LEU A 40 23.55 -33.01 -22.09
C LEU A 40 24.33 -33.29 -23.39
N VAL A 41 24.74 -32.25 -24.11
CA VAL A 41 25.57 -32.38 -25.31
C VAL A 41 26.91 -33.03 -24.97
N SER A 42 27.52 -32.66 -23.86
CA SER A 42 28.80 -33.23 -23.41
C SER A 42 28.67 -34.72 -23.08
N VAL A 43 27.63 -35.11 -22.32
CA VAL A 43 27.34 -36.51 -22.00
C VAL A 43 26.96 -37.31 -23.24
N HIS A 44 26.22 -36.72 -24.18
CA HIS A 44 25.88 -37.37 -25.44
C HIS A 44 27.12 -37.68 -26.29
N ALA A 45 28.09 -36.76 -26.32
CA ALA A 45 29.36 -36.97 -27.00
C ALA A 45 30.23 -38.05 -26.34
N GLU A 46 30.12 -38.24 -25.02
CA GLU A 46 30.86 -39.24 -24.24
C GLU A 46 30.27 -40.65 -24.37
N VAL A 47 28.95 -40.78 -24.17
CA VAL A 47 28.25 -42.09 -24.13
C VAL A 47 27.95 -42.60 -25.54
N GLY A 48 27.76 -41.70 -26.51
CA GLY A 48 27.24 -42.03 -27.83
C GLY A 48 25.78 -42.54 -27.79
N GLY A 49 25.21 -42.82 -28.96
CA GLY A 49 23.86 -43.39 -29.08
C GLY A 49 22.76 -42.34 -29.23
N SER A 50 21.61 -42.55 -28.57
CA SER A 50 20.43 -41.68 -28.72
C SER A 50 20.42 -40.52 -27.73
N TRP A 51 19.60 -39.49 -27.97
CA TRP A 51 19.39 -38.42 -26.99
C TRP A 51 18.72 -38.94 -25.70
N ALA A 52 17.89 -39.97 -25.78
CA ALA A 52 17.23 -40.56 -24.61
C ALA A 52 18.25 -41.20 -23.65
N THR A 53 19.26 -41.89 -24.20
CA THR A 53 20.34 -42.49 -23.40
C THR A 53 21.23 -41.43 -22.75
N ALA A 54 21.50 -40.32 -23.45
CA ALA A 54 22.22 -39.19 -22.88
C ALA A 54 21.45 -38.50 -21.75
N CYS A 55 20.13 -38.32 -21.88
CA CYS A 55 19.29 -37.74 -20.83
C CYS A 55 19.29 -38.59 -19.54
N LEU A 56 19.17 -39.92 -19.69
CA LEU A 56 19.22 -40.85 -18.55
C LEU A 56 20.60 -40.85 -17.88
N ALA A 57 21.68 -40.86 -18.68
CA ALA A 57 23.04 -40.78 -18.16
C ALA A 57 23.30 -39.46 -17.43
N LEU A 58 22.82 -38.33 -17.95
CA LEU A 58 22.94 -37.03 -17.29
C LEU A 58 22.17 -36.99 -15.96
N ALA A 59 20.93 -37.50 -15.93
CA ALA A 59 20.13 -37.56 -14.71
C ALA A 59 20.79 -38.43 -13.63
N TYR A 60 21.38 -39.57 -14.03
CA TYR A 60 22.13 -40.44 -13.14
C TYR A 60 23.41 -39.76 -12.60
N LYS A 61 24.21 -39.15 -13.48
CA LYS A 61 25.43 -38.41 -13.11
C LYS A 61 25.13 -37.24 -12.15
N MET A 62 24.07 -36.46 -12.41
CA MET A 62 23.67 -35.33 -11.56
C MET A 62 23.08 -35.75 -10.21
N GLY A 63 22.28 -36.83 -10.18
CA GLY A 63 21.51 -37.23 -9.00
C GLY A 63 22.22 -38.22 -8.08
N VAL A 64 23.18 -39.00 -8.58
CA VAL A 64 23.72 -40.16 -7.86
C VAL A 64 25.23 -40.13 -7.73
N SER A 65 25.98 -39.77 -8.78
CA SER A 65 27.42 -40.06 -8.78
C SER A 65 28.29 -39.04 -8.04
N GLY A 66 27.85 -37.80 -7.80
CA GLY A 66 28.63 -36.77 -7.09
C GLY A 66 29.86 -36.26 -7.87
N ASP A 67 30.60 -37.16 -8.50
CA ASP A 67 31.79 -36.95 -9.33
C ASP A 67 31.53 -36.08 -10.56
N PHE A 68 30.28 -36.02 -11.03
CA PHE A 68 29.86 -35.13 -12.11
C PHE A 68 30.23 -33.65 -11.84
N TRP A 69 30.16 -33.23 -10.58
CA TRP A 69 30.48 -31.85 -10.17
C TRP A 69 31.99 -31.59 -10.10
N LEU A 70 32.81 -32.64 -10.12
CA LEU A 70 34.27 -32.58 -10.09
C LEU A 70 34.88 -32.62 -11.51
N GLU A 71 34.12 -33.05 -12.52
CA GLU A 71 34.56 -33.04 -13.92
C GLU A 71 34.90 -31.62 -14.40
N TRP A 72 36.07 -31.45 -15.03
CA TRP A 72 36.55 -30.12 -15.47
C TRP A 72 35.62 -29.48 -16.51
N GLN A 73 34.98 -30.28 -17.38
CA GLN A 73 34.00 -29.78 -18.35
C GLN A 73 32.78 -29.18 -17.64
N THR A 74 32.28 -29.82 -16.59
CA THR A 74 31.17 -29.34 -15.77
C THR A 74 31.55 -28.03 -15.07
N GLN A 75 32.78 -27.95 -14.53
CA GLN A 75 33.27 -26.74 -13.87
C GLN A 75 33.40 -25.55 -14.84
N ILE A 76 33.92 -25.77 -16.06
CA ILE A 76 33.99 -24.71 -17.09
C ILE A 76 32.58 -24.28 -17.51
N THR A 77 31.68 -25.23 -17.76
CA THR A 77 30.29 -24.94 -18.16
C THR A 77 29.58 -24.13 -17.07
N PHE A 78 29.77 -24.52 -15.81
CA PHE A 78 29.24 -23.80 -14.66
C PHE A 78 29.83 -22.39 -14.54
N ALA A 79 31.14 -22.21 -14.75
CA ALA A 79 31.79 -20.91 -14.72
C ALA A 79 31.27 -19.97 -15.82
N VAL A 80 31.09 -20.46 -17.04
CA VAL A 80 30.52 -19.69 -18.16
C VAL A 80 29.07 -19.29 -17.86
N VAL A 81 28.24 -20.23 -17.42
CA VAL A 81 26.83 -19.95 -17.06
C VAL A 81 26.75 -18.97 -15.91
N LYS A 82 27.62 -19.10 -14.90
CA LYS A 82 27.72 -18.15 -13.78
C LYS A 82 28.08 -16.75 -14.27
N LEU A 83 29.03 -16.62 -15.20
CA LEU A 83 29.38 -15.33 -15.79
C LEU A 83 28.20 -14.71 -16.55
N VAL A 84 27.50 -15.49 -17.37
CA VAL A 84 26.31 -15.04 -18.10
C VAL A 84 25.20 -14.61 -17.14
N PHE A 85 24.99 -15.36 -16.05
CA PHE A 85 24.02 -15.00 -15.01
C PHE A 85 24.42 -13.72 -14.25
N MET A 86 25.70 -13.54 -13.95
CA MET A 86 26.19 -12.28 -13.36
C MET A 86 26.02 -11.09 -14.32
N LEU A 87 26.17 -11.29 -15.63
CA LEU A 87 25.92 -10.25 -16.63
C LEU A 87 24.41 -10.00 -16.82
N SER A 88 23.56 -11.01 -16.64
CA SER A 88 22.10 -10.84 -16.71
C SER A 88 21.57 -10.06 -15.51
N SER A 89 22.30 -10.02 -14.39
CA SER A 89 21.97 -9.19 -13.23
C SER A 89 22.49 -7.75 -13.31
N LEU A 90 23.22 -7.37 -14.36
CA LEU A 90 23.71 -6.00 -14.61
C LEU A 90 22.60 -4.92 -14.61
N PRO A 91 21.36 -5.18 -15.08
CA PRO A 91 20.24 -4.26 -14.90
C PRO A 91 19.90 -3.96 -13.42
N PHE A 92 20.24 -4.86 -12.50
CA PHE A 92 20.05 -4.65 -11.06
C PHE A 92 21.15 -3.82 -10.42
N PHE A 93 22.36 -3.85 -10.99
CA PHE A 93 23.48 -3.00 -10.55
C PHE A 93 23.15 -1.52 -10.65
N VAL A 94 22.27 -1.12 -11.57
CA VAL A 94 21.78 0.25 -11.68
C VAL A 94 21.07 0.71 -10.39
N PHE A 95 20.49 -0.20 -9.61
CA PHE A 95 19.84 0.11 -8.32
C PHE A 95 20.81 0.18 -7.14
N THR A 96 22.05 -0.33 -7.26
CA THR A 96 23.06 -0.19 -6.20
C THR A 96 23.74 1.18 -6.23
N ILE A 97 23.67 1.88 -7.38
CA ILE A 97 24.18 3.24 -7.54
C ILE A 97 23.17 4.22 -6.93
N GLY A 98 23.53 4.85 -5.82
CA GLY A 98 22.60 5.63 -4.98
C GLY A 98 21.74 6.67 -5.73
N GLY A 99 22.30 7.44 -6.66
CA GLY A 99 21.53 8.45 -7.41
C GLY A 99 20.59 7.88 -8.47
N LEU A 100 20.92 6.71 -9.04
CA LEU A 100 20.08 6.02 -10.02
C LEU A 100 18.98 5.22 -9.33
N SER A 101 19.27 4.68 -8.14
CA SER A 101 18.27 3.99 -7.33
C SER A 101 17.06 4.89 -7.11
N THR A 102 17.24 6.15 -6.70
CA THR A 102 16.13 7.10 -6.46
C THR A 102 15.31 7.39 -7.74
N LEU A 103 15.98 7.45 -8.89
CA LEU A 103 15.35 7.70 -10.18
C LEU A 103 14.49 6.52 -10.64
N PHE A 104 14.93 5.29 -10.36
CA PHE A 104 14.26 4.07 -10.77
C PHE A 104 13.31 3.49 -9.70
N THR A 105 13.49 3.83 -8.41
CA THR A 105 12.65 3.42 -7.27
C THR A 105 11.45 4.32 -7.03
N HIS A 106 11.17 5.29 -7.90
CA HIS A 106 9.86 5.95 -7.96
C HIS A 106 8.78 4.94 -8.35
N THR A 107 8.37 4.12 -7.37
CA THR A 107 7.16 3.31 -7.37
C THR A 107 6.13 4.08 -6.55
N ASP A 108 4.97 4.32 -7.16
CA ASP A 108 3.82 4.83 -6.42
C ASP A 108 3.56 3.92 -5.22
N ALA A 109 3.17 4.51 -4.08
CA ALA A 109 2.86 3.72 -2.89
C ALA A 109 1.77 2.68 -3.25
N THR A 110 2.07 1.40 -3.04
CA THR A 110 1.14 0.29 -3.24
C THR A 110 0.74 -0.33 -1.90
N ALA A 111 -0.54 -0.61 -1.71
CA ALA A 111 -1.07 -1.36 -0.57
C ALA A 111 -1.54 -2.74 -1.02
N TYR A 112 -1.72 -3.64 -0.05
CA TYR A 112 -2.36 -4.94 -0.28
C TYR A 112 -3.77 -4.90 0.28
N THR A 113 -4.74 -5.40 -0.49
CA THR A 113 -6.09 -5.65 0.03
C THR A 113 -6.07 -6.82 1.00
N ARG A 114 -7.14 -7.01 1.79
CA ARG A 114 -7.31 -8.20 2.66
C ARG A 114 -7.26 -9.52 1.88
N ALA A 115 -7.55 -9.50 0.58
CA ALA A 115 -7.43 -10.64 -0.32
C ALA A 115 -6.04 -10.79 -0.97
N GLY A 116 -5.03 -10.05 -0.49
CA GLY A 116 -3.65 -10.10 -0.98
C GLY A 116 -3.42 -9.44 -2.35
N ARG A 117 -4.37 -8.66 -2.88
CA ARG A 117 -4.21 -7.98 -4.18
C ARG A 117 -3.49 -6.65 -4.01
N VAL A 118 -2.51 -6.37 -4.86
CA VAL A 118 -1.81 -5.08 -4.90
C VAL A 118 -2.74 -4.01 -5.48
N VAL A 119 -2.92 -2.91 -4.76
CA VAL A 119 -3.71 -1.74 -5.16
C VAL A 119 -2.89 -0.46 -4.98
N ASN A 120 -3.15 0.58 -5.78
CA ASN A 120 -2.59 1.90 -5.52
C ASN A 120 -3.09 2.37 -4.15
N VAL A 121 -2.19 2.83 -3.28
CA VAL A 121 -2.57 3.42 -1.99
C VAL A 121 -3.47 4.59 -2.29
N ASP A 122 -4.64 4.63 -1.66
CA ASP A 122 -5.42 5.84 -1.53
C ASP A 122 -4.77 6.71 -0.45
N PRO A 123 -3.94 7.71 -0.82
CA PRO A 123 -3.09 8.40 0.14
C PRO A 123 -3.92 9.24 1.12
N ASN A 124 -5.17 9.54 0.78
CA ASN A 124 -6.08 10.31 1.64
C ASN A 124 -7.00 9.40 2.47
N GLY A 125 -7.00 8.09 2.21
CA GLY A 125 -7.84 7.10 2.87
C GLY A 125 -9.34 7.33 2.65
N LEU A 126 -9.75 7.92 1.51
CA LEU A 126 -11.15 8.10 1.17
C LEU A 126 -11.90 6.76 1.08
N SER A 127 -11.29 5.73 0.50
CA SER A 127 -11.85 4.37 0.42
C SER A 127 -12.12 3.77 1.80
N SER A 128 -11.15 3.85 2.71
CA SER A 128 -11.32 3.43 4.11
C SER A 128 -12.37 4.27 4.84
N TYR A 129 -12.39 5.58 4.61
CA TYR A 129 -13.36 6.50 5.21
C TYR A 129 -14.79 6.20 4.75
N LEU A 130 -15.00 5.94 3.46
CA LEU A 130 -16.29 5.52 2.90
C LEU A 130 -16.73 4.17 3.47
N ALA A 131 -15.81 3.20 3.57
CA ALA A 131 -16.11 1.89 4.12
C ALA A 131 -16.55 1.99 5.58
N TRP A 132 -15.81 2.74 6.40
CA TRP A 132 -16.16 3.01 7.80
C TRP A 132 -17.53 3.70 7.92
N LEU A 133 -17.80 4.76 7.15
CA LEU A 133 -19.11 5.42 7.18
C LEU A 133 -20.24 4.48 6.77
N LYS A 134 -20.04 3.64 5.76
CA LYS A 134 -21.07 2.74 5.23
C LYS A 134 -21.34 1.54 6.14
N GLN A 135 -20.29 0.99 6.74
CA GLN A 135 -20.37 -0.23 7.55
C GLN A 135 -20.62 0.06 9.03
N ASP A 136 -19.81 0.94 9.61
CA ASP A 136 -19.77 1.14 11.06
C ASP A 136 -20.74 2.22 11.54
N VAL A 137 -20.89 3.30 10.76
CA VAL A 137 -21.81 4.40 11.09
C VAL A 137 -23.21 4.13 10.55
N LEU A 138 -23.37 3.98 9.23
CA LEU A 138 -24.68 3.89 8.56
C LEU A 138 -25.18 2.46 8.35
N GLY A 139 -24.39 1.45 8.72
CA GLY A 139 -24.74 0.05 8.52
C GLY A 139 -26.01 -0.34 9.26
N VAL A 140 -26.81 -1.22 8.68
CA VAL A 140 -28.06 -1.74 9.29
C VAL A 140 -27.79 -2.42 10.64
N TYR A 141 -26.60 -3.00 10.80
CA TYR A 141 -26.12 -3.63 12.03
C TYR A 141 -25.03 -2.82 12.73
N GLY A 142 -24.86 -1.55 12.36
CA GLY A 142 -23.86 -0.66 12.97
C GLY A 142 -24.17 -0.37 14.43
N LYS A 143 -23.15 0.02 15.20
CA LYS A 143 -23.25 0.31 16.64
C LYS A 143 -24.38 1.31 16.96
N PHE A 144 -24.61 2.27 16.05
CA PHE A 144 -25.58 3.37 16.21
C PHE A 144 -26.82 3.25 15.32
N ALA A 145 -27.07 2.08 14.71
CA ALA A 145 -28.13 1.90 13.73
C ALA A 145 -29.53 2.24 14.28
N LYS A 146 -29.81 1.87 15.53
CA LYS A 146 -31.09 2.19 16.20
C LYS A 146 -31.29 3.69 16.35
N GLU A 147 -30.24 4.40 16.76
CA GLU A 147 -30.29 5.85 16.97
C GLU A 147 -30.46 6.59 15.64
N LEU A 148 -29.71 6.20 14.60
CA LEU A 148 -29.80 6.77 13.27
C LEU A 148 -31.12 6.48 12.54
N SER A 149 -31.91 5.52 13.04
CA SER A 149 -33.23 5.19 12.52
C SER A 149 -34.35 6.06 13.12
N ASP A 150 -34.06 6.82 14.18
CA ASP A 150 -35.03 7.73 14.82
C ASP A 150 -35.29 8.95 13.92
N PRO A 151 -36.48 9.07 13.30
CA PRO A 151 -36.78 10.16 12.37
C PRO A 151 -36.85 11.52 13.06
N SER A 152 -37.05 11.56 14.38
CA SER A 152 -37.12 12.81 15.15
C SER A 152 -35.75 13.46 15.29
N ARG A 153 -34.69 12.65 15.39
CA ARG A 153 -33.29 13.10 15.48
C ARG A 153 -32.64 13.20 14.11
N PHE A 154 -32.92 12.23 13.23
CA PHE A 154 -32.29 12.10 11.93
C PHE A 154 -33.34 12.05 10.81
N PRO A 155 -33.68 13.21 10.22
CA PRO A 155 -34.67 13.27 9.15
C PRO A 155 -34.27 12.37 7.96
N PRO A 156 -35.20 11.60 7.37
CA PRO A 156 -34.90 10.70 6.25
C PRO A 156 -34.23 11.40 5.06
N ARG A 157 -34.59 12.66 4.79
CA ARG A 157 -33.97 13.48 3.74
C ARG A 157 -32.48 13.75 4.00
N ALA A 158 -32.11 14.04 5.25
CA ALA A 158 -30.73 14.30 5.64
C ALA A 158 -29.88 13.02 5.53
N MET A 159 -30.43 11.89 5.99
CA MET A 159 -29.78 10.58 5.86
C MET A 159 -29.65 10.13 4.41
N HIS A 160 -30.67 10.39 3.57
CA HIS A 160 -30.59 10.12 2.13
C HIS A 160 -29.48 10.94 1.46
N LYS A 161 -29.36 12.23 1.80
CA LYS A 161 -28.29 13.10 1.28
C LYS A 161 -26.90 12.58 1.64
N LEU A 162 -26.71 12.09 2.87
CA LEU A 162 -25.45 11.49 3.30
C LEU A 162 -25.15 10.20 2.52
N ARG A 163 -26.13 9.30 2.37
CA ARG A 163 -25.97 8.07 1.56
C ARG A 163 -25.64 8.38 0.10
N TRP A 164 -26.24 9.43 -0.45
CA TRP A 164 -25.95 9.88 -1.81
C TRP A 164 -24.53 10.43 -1.95
N ALA A 165 -24.08 11.23 -0.98
CA ALA A 165 -22.70 11.73 -0.93
C ALA A 165 -21.66 10.59 -0.82
N LEU A 166 -21.97 9.51 -0.08
CA LEU A 166 -21.12 8.33 -0.04
C LEU A 166 -21.02 7.62 -1.40
N LYS A 167 -22.16 7.46 -2.09
CA LYS A 167 -22.19 6.87 -3.43
C LYS A 167 -21.40 7.71 -4.43
N ASP A 168 -21.60 9.02 -4.42
CA ASP A 168 -20.83 9.95 -5.24
C ASP A 168 -19.32 9.89 -4.91
N GLY A 169 -18.95 9.67 -3.65
CA GLY A 169 -17.58 9.39 -3.23
C GLY A 169 -17.01 8.09 -3.81
N GLU A 170 -17.79 7.01 -3.84
CA GLU A 170 -17.41 5.73 -4.46
C GLU A 170 -17.18 5.91 -5.98
N ASP A 171 -18.09 6.59 -6.67
CA ASP A 171 -17.99 6.89 -8.11
C ASP A 171 -16.80 7.82 -8.42
N CYS A 172 -16.55 8.79 -7.54
CA CYS A 172 -15.39 9.68 -7.60
C CYS A 172 -14.07 8.91 -7.45
N LEU A 173 -13.99 7.89 -6.58
CA LEU A 173 -12.79 7.06 -6.45
C LEU A 173 -12.50 6.31 -7.75
N VAL A 174 -13.50 5.67 -8.35
CA VAL A 174 -13.34 4.91 -9.59
C VAL A 174 -12.86 5.81 -10.72
N SER A 175 -13.47 6.99 -10.87
CA SER A 175 -13.15 7.93 -11.95
C SER A 175 -11.82 8.68 -11.75
N ALA A 176 -11.49 9.08 -10.52
CA ALA A 176 -10.27 9.86 -10.22
C ALA A 176 -9.00 9.08 -10.58
N TRP A 177 -8.97 7.77 -10.38
CA TRP A 177 -7.82 6.94 -10.71
C TRP A 177 -7.61 6.70 -12.22
N GLY A 178 -8.57 7.10 -13.05
CA GLY A 178 -8.36 7.25 -14.49
C GLY A 178 -7.34 8.35 -14.83
N ARG A 179 -7.11 9.31 -13.92
CA ARG A 179 -6.12 10.41 -14.05
C ARG A 179 -5.28 10.54 -12.78
N PRO A 180 -4.25 9.69 -12.60
CA PRO A 180 -3.49 9.58 -11.35
C PRO A 180 -2.90 10.90 -10.84
N ALA A 181 -2.38 11.75 -11.73
CA ALA A 181 -1.76 13.03 -11.37
C ALA A 181 -2.70 13.97 -10.59
N THR A 182 -4.00 13.91 -10.85
CA THR A 182 -5.00 14.75 -10.17
C THR A 182 -5.75 14.02 -9.06
N ALA A 183 -5.62 12.69 -8.98
CA ALA A 183 -6.43 11.84 -8.10
C ALA A 183 -6.31 12.25 -6.63
N VAL A 184 -5.09 12.54 -6.15
CA VAL A 184 -4.83 12.94 -4.76
C VAL A 184 -5.60 14.20 -4.37
N ARG A 185 -5.61 15.22 -5.23
CA ARG A 185 -6.33 16.48 -4.95
C ARG A 185 -7.83 16.25 -4.95
N VAL A 186 -8.33 15.50 -5.93
CA VAL A 186 -9.76 15.24 -6.11
C VAL A 186 -10.33 14.41 -4.96
N THR A 187 -9.65 13.32 -4.57
CA THR A 187 -10.12 12.46 -3.46
C THR A 187 -10.05 13.18 -2.12
N ARG A 188 -9.06 14.05 -1.89
CA ARG A 188 -9.01 14.90 -0.69
C ARG A 188 -10.18 15.87 -0.65
N ALA A 189 -10.46 16.57 -1.76
CA ALA A 189 -11.59 17.50 -1.83
C ALA A 189 -12.92 16.79 -1.59
N LYS A 190 -13.11 15.61 -2.18
CA LYS A 190 -14.32 14.80 -1.98
C LYS A 190 -14.47 14.32 -0.54
N LYS A 191 -13.38 13.92 0.12
CA LYS A 191 -13.40 13.57 1.55
C LYS A 191 -13.91 14.73 2.41
N VAL A 192 -13.41 15.93 2.17
CA VAL A 192 -13.84 17.15 2.88
C VAL A 192 -15.32 17.45 2.62
N GLU A 193 -15.78 17.30 1.39
CA GLU A 193 -17.20 17.48 1.05
C GLU A 193 -18.11 16.50 1.81
N ILE A 194 -17.73 15.22 1.88
CA ILE A 194 -18.49 14.21 2.64
C ILE A 194 -18.47 14.53 4.13
N ASP A 195 -17.34 14.95 4.69
CA ASP A 195 -17.23 15.35 6.10
C ASP A 195 -18.12 16.56 6.42
N GLN A 196 -18.21 17.53 5.50
CA GLN A 196 -19.13 18.66 5.63
C GLN A 196 -20.59 18.21 5.62
N VAL A 197 -20.97 17.25 4.77
CA VAL A 197 -22.32 16.67 4.79
C VAL A 197 -22.57 15.93 6.10
N LEU A 198 -21.63 15.10 6.55
CA LEU A 198 -21.72 14.36 7.80
C LEU A 198 -21.93 15.31 8.99
N SER A 199 -21.16 16.39 9.07
CA SER A 199 -21.26 17.37 10.17
C SER A 199 -22.57 18.18 10.18
N LYS A 200 -23.28 18.26 9.05
CA LYS A 200 -24.62 18.84 8.98
C LYS A 200 -25.72 17.87 9.39
N VAL A 201 -25.46 16.57 9.29
CA VAL A 201 -26.42 15.51 9.64
C VAL A 201 -26.26 15.10 11.09
N VAL A 202 -25.02 14.92 11.54
CA VAL A 202 -24.66 14.51 12.91
C VAL A 202 -24.20 15.74 13.68
N THR A 203 -25.14 16.44 14.31
CA THR A 203 -24.85 17.58 15.18
C THR A 203 -24.80 17.16 16.65
N LYS A 204 -24.24 18.01 17.51
CA LYS A 204 -24.08 17.73 18.95
C LYS A 204 -25.43 17.66 19.68
N GLU A 205 -26.43 18.35 19.14
CA GLU A 205 -27.78 18.43 19.71
C GLU A 205 -28.63 17.21 19.31
N ALA A 206 -28.47 16.72 18.08
CA ALA A 206 -29.25 15.61 17.56
C ALA A 206 -28.65 14.24 17.91
N ALA A 207 -27.32 14.14 17.95
CA ALA A 207 -26.60 12.89 18.19
C ALA A 207 -26.30 12.66 19.68
N SER A 208 -26.29 11.40 20.08
CA SER A 208 -25.74 10.99 21.38
C SER A 208 -24.26 11.38 21.49
N PRO A 209 -23.75 11.61 22.72
CA PRO A 209 -22.35 11.92 22.92
C PRO A 209 -21.41 10.84 22.34
N GLU A 210 -21.82 9.57 22.41
CA GLU A 210 -21.05 8.46 21.83
C GLU A 210 -21.01 8.51 20.31
N LEU A 211 -22.15 8.73 19.63
CA LEU A 211 -22.20 8.84 18.18
C LEU A 211 -21.42 10.07 17.70
N TYR A 212 -21.55 11.20 18.39
CA TYR A 212 -20.82 12.41 18.06
C TYR A 212 -19.31 12.22 18.22
N ALA A 213 -18.86 11.61 19.31
CA ALA A 213 -17.44 11.30 19.54
C ALA A 213 -16.91 10.26 18.55
N PHE A 214 -17.73 9.29 18.15
CA PHE A 214 -17.35 8.30 17.14
C PHE A 214 -17.17 8.94 15.76
N CYS A 215 -18.05 9.87 15.38
CA CYS A 215 -17.99 10.55 14.09
C CYS A 215 -16.94 11.67 14.05
N PHE A 216 -16.69 12.36 15.16
CA PHE A 216 -15.82 13.54 15.24
C PHE A 216 -14.86 13.50 16.44
N PRO A 217 -13.98 12.49 16.55
CA PRO A 217 -13.07 12.35 17.69
C PRO A 217 -12.18 13.59 17.87
N ASP A 218 -11.66 14.15 16.77
CA ASP A 218 -10.80 15.34 16.81
C ASP A 218 -11.53 16.57 17.36
N ARG A 219 -12.83 16.73 17.05
CA ARG A 219 -13.62 17.87 17.56
C ARG A 219 -13.84 17.72 19.06
N VAL A 220 -14.13 16.52 19.53
CA VAL A 220 -14.28 16.23 20.97
C VAL A 220 -12.99 16.52 21.71
N ILE A 221 -11.84 16.05 21.21
CA ILE A 221 -10.53 16.31 21.82
C ILE A 221 -10.24 17.83 21.89
N VAL A 222 -10.52 18.57 20.82
CA VAL A 222 -10.32 20.03 20.79
C VAL A 222 -11.26 20.74 21.76
N GLU A 223 -12.52 20.31 21.87
CA GLU A 223 -13.48 20.86 22.83
C GLU A 223 -13.07 20.58 24.28
N GLU A 224 -12.62 19.37 24.59
CA GLU A 224 -12.09 19.00 25.91
C GLU A 224 -10.85 19.83 26.26
N TYR A 225 -9.92 19.99 25.32
CA TYR A 225 -8.73 20.80 25.52
C TYR A 225 -9.08 22.27 25.79
N LYS A 226 -10.00 22.85 25.01
CA LYS A 226 -10.48 24.21 25.23
C LYS A 226 -11.16 24.36 26.58
N ARG A 227 -11.93 23.38 27.01
CA ARG A 227 -12.57 23.37 28.33
C ARG A 227 -11.52 23.40 29.45
N ARG A 228 -10.51 22.53 29.38
CA ARG A 228 -9.41 22.49 30.36
C ARG A 228 -8.66 23.81 30.46
N ILE A 229 -8.31 24.43 29.34
CA ILE A 229 -7.66 25.76 29.35
C ILE A 229 -8.52 26.80 30.07
N ILE A 230 -9.84 26.79 29.85
CA ILE A 230 -10.73 27.74 30.50
C ILE A 230 -10.79 27.47 32.01
N GLU A 231 -10.93 26.22 32.42
CA GLU A 231 -10.94 25.81 33.84
C GLU A 231 -9.63 26.18 34.55
N GLU A 232 -8.48 25.95 33.92
CA GLU A 232 -7.17 26.34 34.42
C GLU A 232 -7.03 27.88 34.55
N ARG A 233 -7.57 28.65 33.59
CA ARG A 233 -7.54 30.12 33.66
C ARG A 233 -8.46 30.68 34.75
N VAL A 234 -9.64 30.08 34.92
CA VAL A 234 -10.59 30.48 35.96
C VAL A 234 -10.05 30.16 37.36
N THR A 235 -9.36 29.04 37.53
CA THR A 235 -8.73 28.65 38.82
C THR A 235 -7.46 29.43 39.14
N ALA A 236 -6.72 29.93 38.14
CA ALA A 236 -5.54 30.78 38.34
C ALA A 236 -5.86 32.26 38.67
N GLN A 237 -7.03 32.77 38.30
CA GLN A 237 -7.46 34.14 38.59
C GLN A 237 -7.63 34.48 40.08
N PRO A 238 -8.25 33.66 40.95
CA PRO A 238 -8.40 34.01 42.37
C PRO A 238 -7.07 34.10 43.12
N ALA A 239 -6.07 33.27 42.79
CA ALA A 239 -4.76 33.28 43.43
C ALA A 239 -3.94 34.56 43.14
N THR A 240 -4.19 35.21 42.00
CA THR A 240 -3.45 36.42 41.61
C THR A 240 -4.03 37.68 42.28
N ILE A 241 -5.33 37.69 42.57
CA ILE A 241 -6.01 38.81 43.25
C ILE A 241 -5.66 38.84 44.75
N GLU A 242 -5.58 37.68 45.41
CA GLU A 242 -5.17 37.59 46.81
C GLU A 242 -3.69 37.99 47.00
N ALA A 243 -2.81 37.61 46.08
CA ALA A 243 -1.41 38.02 46.10
C ALA A 243 -1.22 39.54 45.92
N GLN A 244 -2.04 40.20 45.08
CA GLN A 244 -1.99 41.65 44.90
C GLN A 244 -2.60 42.44 46.07
N GLN A 245 -3.60 41.88 46.76
CA GLN A 245 -4.17 42.49 47.97
C GLN A 245 -3.22 42.38 49.18
N GLN A 246 -2.46 41.30 49.32
CA GLN A 246 -1.44 41.17 50.36
C GLN A 246 -0.26 42.13 50.16
N VAL A 247 0.18 42.38 48.92
CA VAL A 247 1.24 43.36 48.65
C VAL A 247 0.79 44.80 48.93
N SER A 248 -0.48 45.14 48.72
CA SER A 248 -1.02 46.49 48.99
C SER A 248 -1.32 46.77 50.47
N THR A 249 -1.32 45.75 51.33
CA THR A 249 -1.53 45.91 52.80
C THR A 249 -0.23 45.94 53.59
N THR A 250 0.92 45.81 52.92
CA THR A 250 2.26 45.78 53.56
C THR A 250 3.09 47.05 53.26
N ILE A 251 2.44 48.17 52.92
CA ILE A 251 3.08 49.50 52.75
C ILE A 251 2.51 50.46 53.77
#